data_AF-C8N924-F1
#
_entry.id   AF-C8N924-F1
#
_cell.length_a   1.000
_cell.length_b   1.000
_cell.length_c   1.000
_cell.angle_alpha   90.00
_cell.angle_beta   90.00
_cell.angle_gamma   90.00
#
_symmetry.space_group_name_H-M   'P 1'
#
loop_
_entity.id
_entity.type
_entity.pdbx_description
1 polymer ?
#
loop_
_entity_poly.entity_id
_entity_poly.type
_entity_poly.pdbx_seq_one_letter_code
_entity_poly.pdbx_strand_id
1 'polypeptide(L)' 'MKNKKRPIFPALLAGFLSYFLFRIFWDYIYPNLGVELNRKVTFICFFAIAALILFLYNIKRYRKNKEGC' A
#
# COMPACT_ATOMS: atom_id res chain seq x y z
N MET A 1 28.09 -1.05 13.61
CA MET A 1 26.75 -0.44 13.43
C MET A 1 25.93 -1.31 12.47
N LYS A 2 24.88 -1.99 12.94
CA LYS A 2 24.03 -2.84 12.08
C LYS A 2 23.28 -1.93 11.10
N ASN A 3 23.59 -2.05 9.81
CA ASN A 3 22.85 -1.41 8.72
C ASN A 3 21.36 -1.74 8.86
N LYS A 4 20.58 -0.82 9.43
CA LYS A 4 19.10 -0.83 9.36
C LYS A 4 18.72 -0.54 7.91
N LYS A 5 18.97 -1.50 7.00
CA LYS A 5 18.47 -1.44 5.62
C LYS A 5 16.97 -1.25 5.74
N ARG A 6 16.46 -0.11 5.27
CA ARG A 6 15.01 0.10 5.11
C ARG A 6 14.49 -1.11 4.35
N PRO A 7 13.41 -1.75 4.78
CA PRO A 7 12.99 -2.99 4.17
C PRO A 7 12.34 -2.64 2.82
N ILE A 8 13.17 -2.62 1.77
CA ILE A 8 12.78 -2.37 0.37
C ILE A 8 11.79 -3.44 -0.10
N PHE A 9 11.96 -4.67 0.40
CA PHE A 9 11.15 -5.81 0.01
C PHE A 9 9.66 -5.67 0.36
N PRO A 10 9.24 -5.28 1.59
CA PRO A 10 7.85 -4.95 1.90
C PRO A 10 7.25 -3.85 1.03
N ALA A 11 8.05 -2.84 0.65
CA ALA A 11 7.57 -1.75 -0.20
C ALA A 11 7.28 -2.23 -1.63
N LEU A 12 8.19 -3.04 -2.19
CA LEU A 12 7.98 -3.66 -3.50
C LEU A 12 6.78 -4.61 -3.49
N LEU A 13 6.64 -5.44 -2.45
CA LEU A 13 5.52 -6.36 -2.31
C LEU A 13 4.19 -5.62 -2.18
N ALA A 14 4.13 -4.54 -1.39
CA ALA A 14 2.92 -3.74 -1.25
C ALA A 14 2.54 -3.03 -2.55
N GLY A 15 3.52 -2.51 -3.31
CA GLY A 15 3.28 -1.93 -4.63
C GLY A 15 2.74 -2.96 -5.63
N PHE A 16 3.32 -4.16 -5.64
CA PHE A 16 2.85 -5.27 -6.47
C PHE A 16 1.41 -5.68 -6.11
N LEU A 17 1.11 -5.86 -4.81
CA LEU A 17 -0.24 -6.19 -4.35
C LEU A 17 -1.24 -5.08 -4.70
N SER A 18 -0.86 -3.82 -4.52
CA SER A 18 -1.71 -2.67 -4.85
C SER A 18 -2.07 -2.65 -6.33
N TYR A 19 -1.09 -2.89 -7.21
CA TYR A 19 -1.33 -3.02 -8.65
C TYR A 19 -2.27 -4.19 -8.98
N PHE A 20 -2.04 -5.35 -8.37
CA PHE A 20 -2.86 -6.53 -8.61
C PHE A 20 -4.31 -6.33 -8.17
N LEU A 21 -4.53 -5.77 -6.98
CA LEU A 21 -5.85 -5.41 -6.49
C LEU A 21 -6.54 -4.34 -7.35
N PHE A 22 -5.77 -3.34 -7.81
CA PHE A 22 -6.29 -2.34 -8.73
C PHE A 22 -6.77 -2.98 -10.03
N ARG A 23 -6.02 -3.93 -10.61
CA ARG A 23 -6.47 -4.65 -11.81
C ARG A 23 -7.74 -5.44 -11.56
N ILE A 24 -7.80 -6.19 -10.46
CA ILE A 24 -9.02 -6.94 -10.11
C ILE A 24 -10.22 -5.99 -9.98
N PHE A 25 -10.04 -4.88 -9.27
CA PHE A 25 -11.08 -3.88 -9.12
C PHE A 25 -11.48 -3.31 -10.49
N TRP A 26 -10.51 -2.87 -11.30
CA TRP A 26 -10.77 -2.16 -12.55
C TRP A 26 -11.40 -3.05 -13.62
N ASP A 27 -10.97 -4.31 -13.70
CA ASP A 27 -11.39 -5.21 -14.77
C ASP A 27 -12.67 -5.99 -14.41
N TYR A 28 -12.92 -6.27 -13.12
CA TYR A 28 -14.05 -7.12 -12.70
C TYR A 28 -15.11 -6.41 -11.85
N ILE A 29 -14.72 -5.45 -11.01
CA ILE A 29 -15.67 -4.80 -10.07
C ILE A 29 -16.21 -3.50 -10.67
N TYR A 30 -15.34 -2.67 -11.22
CA TYR A 30 -15.66 -1.36 -11.79
C TYR A 30 -16.75 -1.39 -12.86
N PRO A 31 -16.78 -2.35 -13.81
CA PRO A 31 -17.86 -2.43 -14.81
C PRO A 31 -19.25 -2.59 -14.19
N ASN A 32 -19.34 -3.16 -12.98
CA ASN A 32 -20.60 -3.42 -12.29
C ASN A 32 -21.04 -2.27 -11.37
N LEU A 33 -20.22 -1.23 -11.19
CA LEU A 33 -20.51 -0.14 -10.26
C LEU A 33 -21.40 0.96 -10.85
N GLY A 34 -21.52 1.04 -12.18
CA GLY A 34 -22.39 2.04 -12.84
C GLY A 34 -21.99 3.50 -12.60
N VAL A 35 -20.73 3.75 -12.22
CA VAL A 35 -20.21 5.10 -11.94
C VAL A 35 -18.98 5.39 -12.81
N GLU A 36 -18.76 6.67 -13.11
CA GLU A 36 -17.57 7.11 -13.84
C GLU A 36 -16.44 7.47 -12.87
N LEU A 37 -15.44 6.60 -12.78
CA LEU A 37 -14.20 6.88 -12.06
C LEU A 37 -13.06 7.14 -13.04
N ASN A 38 -12.18 8.08 -12.70
CA ASN A 38 -10.97 8.30 -13.46
C ASN A 38 -9.92 7.23 -13.12
N ARG A 39 -9.56 6.42 -14.11
CA ARG A 39 -8.57 5.33 -13.98
C ARG A 39 -7.29 5.74 -13.28
N LYS A 40 -6.75 6.91 -13.62
CA LYS A 40 -5.49 7.39 -13.04
C LYS A 40 -5.66 7.76 -11.58
N VAL A 41 -6.76 8.43 -11.24
CA VAL A 41 -7.07 8.83 -9.86
C VAL A 41 -7.31 7.59 -9.00
N THR A 42 -8.12 6.64 -9.47
CA THR A 42 -8.37 5.39 -8.76
C THR A 42 -7.08 4.60 -8.53
N PHE A 43 -6.23 4.49 -9.56
CA PHE A 43 -4.92 3.85 -9.43
C PHE A 43 -4.05 4.49 -8.33
N ILE A 44 -3.96 5.82 -8.33
CA ILE A 44 -3.23 6.57 -7.30
C ILE A 44 -3.82 6.30 -5.92
N CYS A 45 -5.14 6.22 -5.77
CA CYS A 45 -5.78 5.90 -4.49
C CYS A 45 -5.37 4.51 -3.98
N PHE A 46 -5.35 3.48 -4.83
CA PHE A 46 -4.89 2.14 -4.44
C PHE A 46 -3.44 2.16 -3.94
N PHE A 47 -2.55 2.90 -4.62
CA PHE A 47 -1.16 3.05 -4.19
C PHE A 47 -1.03 3.86 -2.90
N ALA A 48 -1.81 4.93 -2.75
CA ALA A 48 -1.81 5.78 -1.56
C ALA A 48 -2.26 5.00 -0.31
N ILE A 49 -3.29 4.16 -0.43
CA ILE A 49 -3.75 3.28 0.64
C ILE A 49 -2.64 2.29 1.05
N ALA A 50 -2.01 1.63 0.08
CA ALA A 50 -0.92 0.70 0.37
C ALA A 50 0.28 1.40 1.05
N ALA A 51 0.65 2.59 0.59
CA ALA A 51 1.69 3.42 1.19
C ALA A 51 1.33 3.84 2.62
N LEU A 52 0.08 4.25 2.86
CA LEU A 52 -0.41 4.63 4.18
C LEU A 52 -0.37 3.45 5.16
N ILE A 53 -0.80 2.26 4.74
CA ILE A 53 -0.72 1.04 5.56
C ILE A 53 0.73 0.74 5.96
N LEU A 54 1.66 0.80 5.00
CA LEU A 54 3.09 0.62 5.28
C LEU A 54 3.66 1.69 6.22
N PHE A 55 3.24 2.93 6.05
CA PHE A 55 3.65 4.04 6.90
C PHE A 55 3.18 3.85 8.34
N LEU A 56 1.89 3.53 8.53
CA LEU A 56 1.30 3.26 9.84
C LEU A 56 1.94 2.02 10.50
N TYR A 57 2.20 0.96 9.73
CA TYR A 57 2.88 -0.23 10.22
C TYR A 57 4.29 0.09 10.71
N ASN A 58 5.05 0.88 9.94
CA ASN A 58 6.39 1.30 10.36
C ASN A 58 6.33 2.17 11.62
N ILE A 59 5.42 3.15 11.71
CA ILE A 59 5.24 3.97 12.93
C ILE A 59 4.97 3.07 14.14
N LYS A 60 4.03 2.12 14.02
CA LYS A 60 3.67 1.21 15.11
C LYS A 60 4.85 0.36 15.53
N ARG A 61 5.65 -0.13 14.58
CA ARG A 61 6.88 -0.89 14.82
C ARG A 61 7.95 -0.04 15.51
N TYR A 62 8.11 1.22 15.12
CA TYR A 62 9.06 2.15 15.76
C TYR A 62 8.65 2.47 17.20
N ARG A 63 7.36 2.69 17.47
CA ARG A 63 6.85 2.93 18.83
C ARG A 63 7.06 1.71 19.73
N LYS A 64 6.71 0.50 19.25
CA LYS A 64 6.89 -0.75 20.01
C LYS A 64 8.36 -1.04 20.36
N ASN A 65 9.31 -0.66 19.49
CA ASN A 65 10.74 -0.80 19.76
C ASN A 65 11.29 0.23 20.78
N LYS A 66 10.54 1.30 21.09
CA LYS A 66 10.93 2.30 22.10
C LYS A 66 10.40 2.00 23.51
N GLU A 67 9.30 1.25 23.62
CA GLU A 67 8.68 0.88 24.90
C GLU A 67 9.27 -0.39 25.53
N GLY A 68 10.11 -1.12 24.79
CA GLY A 68 10.82 -2.32 25.27
C GLY A 68 12.24 -2.08 25.78
N CYS A 69 12.60 -0.83 26.09
CA CYS A 69 13.87 -0.42 26.69
C CYS A 69 13.58 0.34 27.98
#